data_AF-A0A5E7AJQ2-F1
#
_entry.id   AF-A0A5E7AJQ2-F1
#
_cell.length_a   1.000
_cell.length_b   1.000
_cell.length_c   1.000
_cell.angle_alpha   90.00
_cell.angle_beta   90.00
_cell.angle_gamma   90.00
#
_symmetry.space_group_name_H-M   'P 1'
#
loop_
_entity.id
_entity.type
_entity.pdbx_description
1 polymer ?
#
loop_
_entity_poly.entity_id
_entity_poly.type
_entity_poly.pdbx_seq_one_letter_code
_entity_poly.pdbx_strand_id
1 'polypeptide(L)'
;MPPPIPLIGIIIGTVREGHFGEEHERWIYEIASQRTNLAIELIDLREHNPPFLDGRQPAISADLKIQAAQRWADRLSPLDGVIVVIREYGHGASTELEKALHLAGQQLARKPIGFVGYGGIGSAIGQLRRIAIGLQMVPVRTAVRIGISEFNGIRQQGKTFNDYPFLAHAIIELLDNLAWWAQALKPPRETRWPATTQLSTHYCPLLQGKLAWPNNAIDEPR
;
A
#
# COMPACT_ATOMS: atom_id res chain seq x y z
N MET A 1 2.12 23.61 18.01
CA MET A 1 2.65 22.24 18.21
C MET A 1 3.03 21.70 16.85
N PRO A 2 4.20 21.05 16.67
CA PRO A 2 4.49 20.35 15.42
C PRO A 2 3.38 19.33 15.14
N PRO A 3 3.03 19.09 13.87
CA PRO A 3 2.03 18.08 13.54
C PRO A 3 2.46 16.72 14.09
N PRO A 4 1.52 15.88 14.56
CA PRO A 4 1.86 14.56 15.09
C PRO A 4 2.58 13.73 14.02
N ILE A 5 3.70 13.11 14.42
CA ILE A 5 4.55 12.29 13.56
C ILE A 5 3.68 11.28 12.78
N PRO A 6 3.80 11.19 11.43
CA PRO A 6 3.01 10.26 10.65
C PRO A 6 3.33 8.79 10.98
N LEU A 7 2.30 7.96 11.13
CA LEU A 7 2.45 6.51 11.30
C LEU A 7 2.45 5.80 9.93
N ILE A 8 3.50 5.05 9.62
CA ILE A 8 3.64 4.33 8.34
C ILE A 8 3.65 2.83 8.59
N GLY A 9 2.75 2.12 7.90
CA GLY A 9 2.73 0.66 7.90
C GLY A 9 3.59 0.07 6.77
N ILE A 10 4.53 -0.80 7.10
CA ILE A 10 5.25 -1.64 6.14
C ILE A 10 4.46 -2.94 5.98
N ILE A 11 3.77 -3.09 4.85
CA ILE A 11 2.93 -4.26 4.54
C ILE A 11 3.78 -5.33 3.85
N ILE A 12 3.85 -6.52 4.45
CA ILE A 12 4.44 -7.71 3.83
C ILE A 12 3.44 -8.29 2.83
N GLY A 13 3.77 -8.19 1.54
CA GLY A 13 2.86 -8.47 0.42
C GLY A 13 2.69 -9.95 0.04
N THR A 14 3.01 -10.88 0.93
CA THR A 14 2.88 -12.31 0.67
C THR A 14 2.33 -13.04 1.88
N VAL A 15 1.48 -14.03 1.63
CA VAL A 15 0.94 -14.91 2.67
C VAL A 15 1.63 -16.27 2.75
N ARG A 16 2.62 -16.51 1.88
CA ARG A 16 3.32 -17.80 1.84
C ARG A 16 4.26 -17.93 3.03
N GLU A 17 4.09 -19.03 3.77
CA GLU A 17 5.08 -19.43 4.78
C GLU A 17 6.43 -19.73 4.13
N GLY A 18 7.52 -19.45 4.86
CA GLY A 18 8.89 -19.66 4.38
C GLY A 18 9.24 -18.86 3.13
N HIS A 19 8.56 -17.73 2.89
CA HIS A 19 8.94 -16.84 1.79
C HIS A 19 10.31 -16.24 2.08
N PHE A 20 11.15 -16.15 1.06
CA PHE A 20 12.51 -15.63 1.16
C PHE A 20 12.51 -14.09 1.18
N GLY A 21 11.76 -13.48 2.09
CA GLY A 21 11.57 -12.03 2.20
C GLY A 21 11.86 -11.47 3.58
N GLU A 22 11.87 -12.29 4.63
CA GLU A 22 12.06 -11.82 6.01
C GLU A 22 13.31 -10.96 6.19
N GLU A 23 14.42 -11.33 5.56
CA GLU A 23 15.65 -10.53 5.59
C GLU A 23 15.50 -9.17 4.89
N HIS A 24 14.73 -9.13 3.80
CA HIS A 24 14.45 -7.90 3.06
C HIS A 24 13.51 -6.98 3.86
N GLU A 25 12.47 -7.56 4.45
CA GLU A 25 11.49 -6.88 5.29
C GLU A 25 12.14 -6.29 6.54
N ARG A 26 12.97 -7.09 7.23
CA ARG A 26 13.75 -6.66 8.38
C ARG A 26 14.70 -5.53 8.01
N TRP A 27 15.45 -5.64 6.92
CA TRP A 27 16.36 -4.59 6.48
C TRP A 27 15.64 -3.26 6.20
N ILE A 28 14.48 -3.30 5.52
CA ILE A 28 13.66 -2.11 5.29
C ILE A 28 13.16 -1.53 6.61
N TYR A 29 12.64 -2.38 7.50
CA TYR A 29 12.12 -1.96 8.81
C TYR A 29 13.22 -1.33 9.68
N GLU A 30 14.43 -1.90 9.71
CA GLU A 30 15.56 -1.39 10.47
C GLU A 30 16.00 0.01 10.01
N ILE A 31 16.04 0.25 8.69
CA ILE A 31 16.36 1.58 8.15
C ILE A 31 15.23 2.57 8.43
N ALA A 32 13.98 2.16 8.18
CA ALA A 32 12.82 3.01 8.38
C ALA A 32 12.66 3.41 9.86
N SER A 33 12.91 2.49 10.80
CA SER A 33 12.75 2.72 12.23
C SER A 33 13.78 3.68 12.82
N GLN A 34 14.85 4.01 12.10
CA GLN A 34 15.82 5.04 12.49
C GLN A 34 15.32 6.46 12.22
N ARG A 35 14.19 6.60 11.50
CA ARG A 35 13.60 7.89 11.17
C ARG A 35 12.95 8.50 12.41
N THR A 36 13.24 9.77 12.68
CA THR A 36 12.59 10.53 13.76
C THR A 36 11.37 11.31 13.29
N ASN A 37 11.16 11.39 11.97
CA ASN A 37 10.07 12.12 11.32
C ASN A 37 8.94 11.20 10.82
N LEU A 38 9.02 9.89 11.09
CA LEU A 38 8.03 8.87 10.80
C LEU A 38 7.99 7.89 11.97
N ALA A 39 6.81 7.44 12.37
CA ALA A 39 6.64 6.26 13.20
C ALA A 39 6.42 5.06 12.26
N ILE A 40 7.06 3.93 12.53
CA ILE A 40 7.04 2.76 11.64
C ILE A 40 6.45 1.56 12.38
N GLU A 41 5.61 0.81 11.69
CA GLU A 41 5.17 -0.51 12.15
C GLU A 41 5.20 -1.51 11.01
N LEU A 42 5.48 -2.77 11.34
CA LEU A 42 5.42 -3.88 10.39
C LEU A 42 4.01 -4.49 10.43
N ILE A 43 3.46 -4.80 9.26
CA ILE A 43 2.13 -5.39 9.09
C ILE A 43 2.28 -6.63 8.22
N ASP A 44 2.17 -7.79 8.85
CA ASP A 44 2.17 -9.06 8.14
C ASP A 44 0.77 -9.39 7.63
N LEU A 45 0.60 -9.47 6.31
CA LEU A 45 -0.68 -9.82 5.71
C LEU A 45 -1.21 -11.19 6.17
N ARG A 46 -0.32 -12.12 6.57
CA ARG A 46 -0.66 -13.44 7.10
C ARG A 46 -1.44 -13.35 8.41
N GLU A 47 -1.04 -12.46 9.31
CA GLU A 47 -1.64 -12.32 10.64
C GLU A 47 -3.09 -11.84 10.57
N HIS A 48 -3.41 -11.09 9.52
CA HIS A 48 -4.76 -10.60 9.30
C HIS A 48 -5.65 -11.61 8.58
N ASN A 49 -5.07 -12.75 8.17
CA ASN A 49 -5.70 -13.90 7.51
C ASN A 49 -6.98 -13.48 6.76
N PRO A 50 -6.90 -12.59 5.75
CA PRO A 50 -8.10 -12.25 5.02
C PRO A 50 -8.67 -13.58 4.50
N PRO A 51 -9.92 -13.93 4.84
CA PRO A 51 -10.56 -15.21 4.53
C PRO A 51 -10.70 -15.53 3.03
N PHE A 52 -10.03 -14.76 2.18
CA PHE A 52 -10.10 -14.73 0.73
C PHE A 52 -8.80 -15.25 0.07
N LEU A 53 -7.82 -15.69 0.87
CA LEU A 53 -6.41 -15.82 0.46
C LEU A 53 -5.85 -17.25 0.46
N ASP A 54 -6.58 -18.25 0.98
CA ASP A 54 -6.24 -19.65 0.77
C ASP A 54 -7.41 -20.38 0.10
N GLY A 55 -7.17 -20.84 -1.13
CA GLY A 55 -8.12 -21.67 -1.88
C GLY A 55 -8.37 -23.05 -1.24
N ARG A 56 -7.71 -23.36 -0.12
CA ARG A 56 -7.87 -24.60 0.66
C ARG A 56 -8.75 -24.44 1.91
N GLN A 57 -9.18 -23.23 2.26
CA GLN A 57 -10.10 -23.09 3.39
C GLN A 57 -11.51 -23.58 3.03
N PRO A 58 -12.21 -24.27 3.96
CA PRO A 58 -13.63 -24.60 3.78
C PRO A 58 -14.44 -23.34 3.46
N ALA A 59 -15.60 -23.51 2.82
CA ALA A 59 -16.54 -22.42 2.63
C ALA A 59 -16.95 -21.82 3.99
N ILE A 60 -16.31 -20.73 4.36
CA ILE A 60 -16.65 -19.89 5.51
C ILE A 60 -17.87 -19.02 5.20
N SER A 61 -18.61 -18.65 6.23
CA SER A 61 -19.79 -17.80 6.09
C SER A 61 -19.46 -16.40 5.55
N ALA A 62 -20.43 -15.77 4.90
CA ALA A 62 -20.32 -14.39 4.44
C ALA A 62 -20.01 -13.41 5.59
N ASP A 63 -20.57 -13.64 6.78
CA ASP A 63 -20.34 -12.80 7.95
C ASP A 63 -18.88 -12.80 8.40
N LEU A 64 -18.23 -13.95 8.41
CA LEU A 64 -16.80 -14.05 8.76
C LEU A 64 -15.91 -13.32 7.74
N LYS A 65 -16.31 -13.34 6.46
CA LYS A 65 -15.65 -12.59 5.39
C LYS A 65 -15.73 -11.08 5.62
N ILE A 66 -16.93 -10.58 5.94
CA ILE A 66 -17.16 -9.16 6.24
C ILE A 66 -16.35 -8.74 7.47
N GLN A 67 -16.39 -9.52 8.56
CA GLN A 67 -15.68 -9.20 9.80
C GLN A 67 -14.16 -9.13 9.58
N ALA A 68 -13.58 -10.03 8.79
CA ALA A 68 -12.15 -9.99 8.53
C ALA A 68 -11.74 -8.83 7.61
N ALA A 69 -12.55 -8.53 6.58
CA ALA A 69 -12.36 -7.32 5.77
C ALA A 69 -12.41 -6.07 6.64
N GLN A 70 -13.35 -5.99 7.59
CA GLN A 70 -13.43 -4.89 8.55
C GLN A 70 -12.20 -4.81 9.45
N ARG A 71 -11.75 -5.93 10.03
CA ARG A 71 -10.51 -5.97 10.83
C ARG A 71 -9.29 -5.48 10.05
N TRP A 72 -9.19 -5.85 8.78
CA TRP A 72 -8.11 -5.38 7.90
C TRP A 72 -8.22 -3.88 7.61
N ALA A 73 -9.42 -3.38 7.30
CA ALA A 73 -9.65 -1.96 7.13
C ALA A 73 -9.30 -1.17 8.40
N ASP A 74 -9.76 -1.63 9.57
CA ASP A 74 -9.50 -1.02 10.87
C ASP A 74 -8.00 -1.00 11.19
N ARG A 75 -7.27 -2.07 10.82
CA ARG A 75 -5.82 -2.15 10.98
C ARG A 75 -5.09 -1.03 10.23
N LEU A 76 -5.57 -0.66 9.04
CA LEU A 76 -4.96 0.34 8.17
C LEU A 76 -5.48 1.76 8.40
N SER A 77 -6.63 1.90 9.06
CA SER A 77 -7.25 3.19 9.41
C SER A 77 -6.30 4.20 10.08
N PRO A 78 -5.56 3.84 11.16
CA PRO A 78 -4.70 4.79 11.88
C PRO A 78 -3.44 5.20 11.11
N LEU A 79 -3.11 4.51 10.02
CA LEU A 79 -1.91 4.81 9.24
C LEU A 79 -2.05 6.15 8.52
N ASP A 80 -0.92 6.83 8.35
CA ASP A 80 -0.78 8.05 7.56
C ASP A 80 -0.13 7.81 6.20
N GLY A 81 0.28 6.58 5.92
CA GLY A 81 0.90 6.12 4.69
C GLY A 81 1.31 4.66 4.81
N VAL A 82 1.68 4.03 3.69
CA VAL A 82 2.14 2.64 3.68
C VAL A 82 3.35 2.44 2.78
N ILE A 83 4.17 1.44 3.09
CA ILE A 83 5.16 0.88 2.18
C ILE A 83 4.75 -0.56 1.93
N VAL A 84 4.65 -0.97 0.68
CA VAL A 84 4.32 -2.36 0.33
C VAL A 84 5.57 -3.09 -0.12
N VAL A 85 5.91 -4.17 0.57
CA VAL A 85 7.03 -5.06 0.25
C VAL A 85 6.50 -6.23 -0.58
N ILE A 86 6.96 -6.33 -1.81
CA ILE A 86 6.38 -7.17 -2.85
C ILE A 86 7.37 -8.24 -3.24
N ARG A 87 6.99 -9.50 -3.02
CA ARG A 87 7.62 -10.59 -3.74
C ARG A 87 7.05 -10.65 -5.14
N GLU A 88 7.89 -10.50 -6.16
CA GLU A 88 7.45 -10.58 -7.54
C GLU A 88 7.24 -12.05 -7.94
N TYR A 89 6.03 -12.38 -8.38
CA TYR A 89 5.67 -13.70 -8.88
C TYR A 89 5.21 -13.57 -10.33
N GLY A 90 5.92 -14.18 -11.28
CA GLY A 90 5.49 -14.20 -12.68
C GLY A 90 5.21 -12.81 -13.27
N HIS A 91 6.03 -11.82 -12.92
CA HIS A 91 5.91 -10.40 -13.33
C HIS A 91 4.78 -9.59 -12.67
N GLY A 92 4.11 -10.14 -11.66
CA GLY A 92 3.02 -9.47 -10.94
C GLY A 92 3.18 -9.53 -9.42
N ALA A 93 2.30 -8.79 -8.75
CA ALA A 93 2.08 -8.92 -7.32
C ALA A 93 1.30 -10.21 -7.00
N SER A 94 1.26 -10.58 -5.72
CA SER A 94 0.38 -11.66 -5.27
C SER A 94 -1.09 -11.20 -5.40
N THR A 95 -1.96 -12.10 -5.84
CA THR A 95 -3.42 -11.87 -5.88
C THR A 95 -3.94 -11.46 -4.51
N GLU A 96 -3.31 -12.00 -3.47
CA GLU A 96 -3.62 -11.77 -2.08
C GLU A 96 -3.40 -10.33 -1.65
N LEU A 97 -2.25 -9.76 -2.03
CA LEU A 97 -1.94 -8.36 -1.79
C LEU A 97 -2.90 -7.42 -2.54
N GLU A 98 -3.21 -7.71 -3.80
CA GLU A 98 -4.15 -6.88 -4.57
C GLU A 98 -5.54 -6.84 -3.90
N LYS A 99 -6.08 -8.00 -3.53
CA LYS A 99 -7.35 -8.09 -2.79
C LYS A 99 -7.31 -7.31 -1.48
N ALA A 100 -6.23 -7.44 -0.71
CA ALA A 100 -6.07 -6.73 0.56
C ALA A 100 -6.11 -5.20 0.35
N LEU A 101 -5.42 -4.67 -0.66
CA LEU A 101 -5.46 -3.25 -0.97
C LEU A 101 -6.87 -2.79 -1.36
N HIS A 102 -7.59 -3.57 -2.17
CA HIS A 102 -8.96 -3.25 -2.57
C HIS A 102 -9.93 -3.22 -1.38
N LEU A 103 -9.83 -4.18 -0.45
CA LEU A 103 -10.70 -4.24 0.73
C LEU A 103 -10.54 -3.03 1.66
N ALA A 104 -9.36 -2.41 1.69
CA ALA A 104 -9.07 -1.24 2.50
C ALA A 104 -9.03 0.07 1.69
N GLY A 105 -9.59 0.09 0.48
CA GLY A 105 -9.47 1.22 -0.44
C GLY A 105 -9.92 2.56 0.16
N GLN A 106 -11.00 2.57 0.93
CA GLN A 106 -11.49 3.79 1.60
C GLN A 106 -10.50 4.29 2.68
N GLN A 107 -9.95 3.38 3.48
CA GLN A 107 -8.99 3.69 4.54
C GLN A 107 -7.62 4.08 3.97
N LEU A 108 -7.29 3.61 2.76
CA LEU A 108 -6.04 3.93 2.07
C LEU A 108 -6.12 5.20 1.22
N ALA A 109 -7.33 5.64 0.85
CA ALA A 109 -7.53 6.82 0.02
C ALA A 109 -6.83 8.06 0.60
N ARG A 110 -6.19 8.82 -0.29
CA ARG A 110 -5.39 10.04 0.01
C ARG A 110 -4.20 9.82 0.96
N LYS A 111 -3.84 8.57 1.25
CA LYS A 111 -2.58 8.25 1.92
C LYS A 111 -1.49 8.01 0.88
N PRO A 112 -0.24 8.41 1.14
CA PRO A 112 0.86 8.08 0.27
C PRO A 112 1.26 6.61 0.39
N ILE A 113 1.79 6.07 -0.71
CA ILE A 113 2.25 4.69 -0.80
C ILE A 113 3.62 4.58 -1.46
N GLY A 114 4.54 3.89 -0.79
CA GLY A 114 5.84 3.48 -1.29
C GLY A 114 5.87 2.01 -1.68
N PHE A 115 6.82 1.62 -2.54
CA PHE A 115 6.94 0.24 -3.01
C PHE A 115 8.38 -0.26 -2.91
N VAL A 116 8.52 -1.49 -2.43
CA VAL A 116 9.76 -2.27 -2.46
C VAL A 116 9.47 -3.59 -3.14
N GLY A 117 10.15 -3.90 -4.23
CA GLY A 117 9.99 -5.17 -4.94
C GLY A 117 11.27 -6.00 -4.88
N TYR A 118 11.14 -7.31 -4.72
CA TYR A 118 12.27 -8.24 -4.74
C TYR A 118 12.03 -9.51 -5.54
N GLY A 119 13.12 -10.07 -6.08
CA GLY A 119 13.12 -11.38 -6.75
C GLY A 119 12.56 -11.37 -8.17
N GLY A 120 12.45 -10.20 -8.80
CA GLY A 120 11.95 -10.04 -10.17
C GLY A 120 12.57 -8.84 -10.88
N ILE A 121 11.92 -8.38 -11.96
CA ILE A 121 12.40 -7.28 -12.82
C ILE A 121 11.73 -5.93 -12.51
N GLY A 122 10.85 -5.88 -11.50
CA GLY A 122 10.17 -4.68 -11.03
C GLY A 122 8.81 -4.43 -11.68
N SER A 123 8.26 -5.39 -12.44
CA SER A 123 6.97 -5.25 -13.15
C SER A 123 5.79 -5.11 -12.18
N ALA A 124 5.84 -5.81 -11.05
CA ALA A 124 4.81 -5.78 -10.01
C ALA A 124 4.62 -4.37 -9.41
N ILE A 125 5.70 -3.59 -9.26
CA ILE A 125 5.63 -2.21 -8.76
C ILE A 125 4.82 -1.34 -9.72
N GLY A 126 5.03 -1.50 -11.03
CA GLY A 126 4.29 -0.75 -12.05
C GLY A 126 2.79 -1.06 -12.04
N GLN A 127 2.43 -2.34 -11.86
CA GLN A 127 1.05 -2.80 -11.69
C GLN A 127 0.40 -2.20 -10.45
N LEU A 128 1.02 -2.37 -9.28
CA LEU A 128 0.46 -1.89 -8.01
C LEU A 128 0.38 -0.37 -7.94
N ARG A 129 1.28 0.36 -8.63
CA ARG A 129 1.17 1.81 -8.75
C ARG A 129 -0.11 2.23 -9.47
N ARG A 130 -0.55 1.51 -10.51
CA ARG A 130 -1.83 1.78 -11.19
C ARG A 130 -3.03 1.46 -10.29
N ILE A 131 -2.96 0.35 -9.55
CA ILE A 131 -4.00 -0.01 -8.57
C ILE A 131 -4.11 1.08 -7.49
N ALA A 132 -2.98 1.53 -6.94
CA ALA A 132 -2.93 2.60 -5.95
C ALA A 132 -3.60 3.90 -6.43
N ILE A 133 -3.37 4.30 -7.70
CA ILE A 133 -4.06 5.45 -8.31
C ILE A 133 -5.57 5.22 -8.35
N GLY A 134 -6.02 4.02 -8.75
CA GLY A 134 -7.44 3.64 -8.76
C GLY A 134 -8.08 3.68 -7.37
N LEU A 135 -7.31 3.39 -6.32
CA LEU A 135 -7.72 3.50 -4.91
C LEU A 135 -7.57 4.92 -4.34
N GLN A 136 -7.31 5.92 -5.19
CA GLN A 136 -7.09 7.32 -4.79
C GLN A 136 -5.91 7.54 -3.81
N MET A 137 -4.93 6.66 -3.82
CA MET A 137 -3.69 6.82 -3.06
C MET A 137 -2.70 7.73 -3.81
N VAL A 138 -1.65 8.18 -3.12
CA VAL A 138 -0.57 9.00 -3.69
C VAL A 138 0.72 8.18 -3.80
N PRO A 139 0.98 7.50 -4.93
CA PRO A 139 2.19 6.70 -5.06
C PRO A 139 3.45 7.56 -5.16
N VAL A 140 4.43 7.24 -4.33
CA VAL A 140 5.78 7.82 -4.43
C VAL A 140 6.47 7.32 -5.70
N ARG A 141 7.16 8.22 -6.41
CA ARG A 141 7.87 7.90 -7.66
C ARG A 141 9.02 6.91 -7.42
N THR A 142 9.81 7.16 -6.38
CA THR A 142 10.97 6.35 -6.01
C THR A 142 10.51 5.03 -5.41
N ALA A 143 11.15 3.94 -5.82
CA ALA A 143 10.83 2.59 -5.38
C ALA A 143 12.10 1.76 -5.32
N VAL A 144 12.21 0.91 -4.30
CA VAL A 144 13.36 0.02 -4.12
C VAL A 144 13.13 -1.24 -4.96
N ARG A 145 14.10 -1.55 -5.82
CA ARG A 145 14.05 -2.71 -6.71
C ARG A 145 15.25 -3.59 -6.43
N ILE A 146 14.99 -4.70 -5.75
CA ILE A 146 15.97 -5.73 -5.46
C ILE A 146 15.85 -6.76 -6.59
N GLY A 147 16.71 -6.63 -7.58
CA GLY A 147 16.70 -7.49 -8.76
C GLY A 147 17.09 -8.93 -8.43
N ILE A 148 17.01 -9.79 -9.44
CA ILE A 148 17.31 -11.21 -9.29
C ILE A 148 18.78 -11.46 -8.90
N SER A 149 19.70 -10.61 -9.34
CA SER A 149 21.13 -10.67 -8.98
C SER A 149 21.36 -10.37 -7.51
N GLU A 150 20.77 -9.30 -7.00
CA GLU A 150 20.91 -8.87 -5.60
C GLU A 150 20.26 -9.90 -4.69
N PHE A 151 19.03 -10.32 -5.05
CA PHE A 151 18.27 -11.35 -4.33
C PHE A 151 19.07 -12.67 -4.20
N ASN A 152 19.63 -13.17 -5.30
CA ASN A 152 20.44 -14.39 -5.26
C ASN A 152 21.76 -14.20 -4.52
N GLY A 153 22.37 -13.03 -4.64
CA GLY A 153 23.59 -12.69 -3.90
C GLY A 153 23.38 -12.77 -2.39
N ILE A 154 22.31 -12.12 -1.90
CA ILE A 154 21.94 -12.12 -0.49
C ILE A 154 21.57 -13.54 -0.03
N ARG A 155 20.72 -14.22 -0.81
CA ARG A 155 20.18 -15.51 -0.41
C ARG A 155 21.19 -16.67 -0.42
N GLN A 156 22.08 -16.70 -1.41
CA GLN A 156 22.86 -17.92 -1.73
C GLN A 156 24.37 -17.69 -1.77
N GLN A 157 24.84 -16.45 -1.84
CA GLN A 157 26.25 -16.14 -2.08
C GLN A 157 26.92 -15.44 -0.89
N GLY A 158 26.24 -15.40 0.27
CA GLY A 158 26.76 -14.79 1.50
C GLY A 158 26.94 -13.27 1.42
N LYS A 159 26.34 -12.61 0.42
CA LYS A 159 26.32 -11.15 0.35
C LYS A 159 25.27 -10.60 1.32
N THR A 160 25.38 -9.31 1.60
CA THR A 160 24.46 -8.57 2.46
C THR A 160 24.00 -7.31 1.74
N PHE A 161 23.05 -6.57 2.31
CA PHE A 161 22.64 -5.27 1.77
C PHE A 161 23.80 -4.24 1.72
N ASN A 162 24.85 -4.40 2.51
CA ASN A 162 26.03 -3.53 2.47
C ASN A 162 26.83 -3.67 1.16
N ASP A 163 26.71 -4.81 0.47
CA ASP A 163 27.33 -5.02 -0.84
C ASP A 163 26.56 -4.29 -1.98
N TYR A 164 25.40 -3.69 -1.66
CA TYR A 164 24.51 -3.03 -2.62
C TYR A 164 24.10 -1.63 -2.13
N PRO A 165 25.05 -0.68 -2.01
CA PRO A 165 24.80 0.64 -1.43
C PRO A 165 23.73 1.47 -2.16
N PHE A 166 23.49 1.20 -3.45
CA PHE A 166 22.42 1.85 -4.20
C PHE A 166 21.01 1.50 -3.67
N LEU A 167 20.83 0.32 -3.04
CA LEU A 167 19.57 -0.05 -2.38
C LEU A 167 19.33 0.83 -1.16
N ALA A 168 20.38 1.10 -0.37
CA ALA A 168 20.31 2.01 0.78
C ALA A 168 19.93 3.43 0.35
N HIS A 169 20.55 3.96 -0.72
CA HIS A 169 20.16 5.26 -1.27
C HIS A 169 18.69 5.27 -1.72
N ALA A 170 18.24 4.22 -2.41
CA ALA A 170 16.86 4.14 -2.90
C ALA A 170 15.82 4.10 -1.77
N ILE A 171 16.09 3.37 -0.67
CA ILE A 171 15.15 3.32 0.46
C ILE A 171 15.15 4.64 1.23
N ILE A 172 16.30 5.31 1.39
CA ILE A 172 16.37 6.64 2.02
C ILE A 172 15.54 7.64 1.22
N GLU A 173 15.72 7.69 -0.10
CA GLU A 173 14.96 8.60 -0.97
C GLU A 173 13.45 8.28 -0.96
N LEU A 174 13.08 6.99 -0.93
CA LEU A 174 11.69 6.58 -0.76
C LEU A 174 11.11 7.11 0.56
N LEU A 175 11.83 6.94 1.68
CA LEU A 175 11.39 7.38 3.00
C LEU A 175 11.31 8.90 3.12
N ASP A 176 12.19 9.65 2.45
CA ASP A 176 12.13 11.11 2.39
C ASP A 176 10.88 11.60 1.68
N ASN A 177 10.60 11.06 0.49
CA ASN A 177 9.41 11.41 -0.27
C ASN A 177 8.13 10.98 0.46
N LEU A 178 8.12 9.77 1.06
CA LEU A 178 6.97 9.27 1.80
C LEU A 178 6.67 10.14 3.03
N ALA A 179 7.71 10.54 3.78
CA ALA A 179 7.57 11.44 4.93
C ALA A 179 6.99 12.79 4.50
N TRP A 180 7.50 13.38 3.43
CA TRP A 180 7.01 14.65 2.92
C TRP A 180 5.52 14.58 2.55
N TRP A 181 5.11 13.56 1.79
CA TRP A 181 3.71 13.37 1.41
C TRP A 181 2.81 13.08 2.61
N ALA A 182 3.26 12.24 3.55
CA ALA A 182 2.45 11.88 4.72
C ALA A 182 2.17 13.10 5.59
N GLN A 183 3.19 13.95 5.82
CA GLN A 183 3.05 15.21 6.55
C GLN A 183 2.13 16.20 5.81
N ALA A 184 2.27 16.33 4.49
CA ALA A 184 1.45 17.24 3.69
C ALA A 184 -0.04 16.83 3.62
N LEU A 185 -0.31 15.51 3.55
CA LEU A 185 -1.65 14.98 3.33
C LEU A 185 -2.42 14.67 4.62
N LYS A 186 -1.75 14.65 5.79
CA LYS A 186 -2.39 14.36 7.08
C LYS A 186 -3.40 15.43 7.51
N PRO A 187 -3.07 16.74 7.55
CA PRO A 187 -4.02 17.77 7.98
C PRO A 187 -5.37 17.78 7.21
N PRO A 188 -5.42 17.72 5.86
CA PRO A 188 -6.69 17.72 5.13
C PRO A 188 -7.51 16.42 5.30
N ARG A 189 -6.87 15.30 5.68
CA ARG A 189 -7.58 14.06 6.04
C ARG A 189 -8.28 14.15 7.39
N GLU A 190 -7.63 14.78 8.38
CA GLU A 190 -8.18 14.94 9.74
C GLU A 190 -9.28 16.01 9.82
N THR A 191 -9.13 17.09 9.06
CA THR A 191 -10.03 18.26 9.10
C THR A 191 -11.33 18.09 8.29
N ARG A 192 -11.58 16.91 7.71
CA ARG A 192 -12.65 16.65 6.73
C ARG A 192 -12.71 17.78 5.70
N TRP A 193 -11.73 17.81 4.79
CA TRP A 193 -11.71 18.74 3.65
C TRP A 193 -13.12 18.91 3.05
N PRO A 194 -13.62 20.14 2.86
CA PRO A 194 -15.00 20.36 2.45
C PRO A 194 -15.27 19.61 1.15
N ALA A 195 -16.27 18.73 1.18
CA ALA A 195 -16.77 18.07 -0.02
C ALA A 195 -17.28 19.18 -0.95
N THR A 196 -16.65 19.32 -2.11
CA THR A 196 -16.99 20.19 -3.24
C THR A 196 -17.82 21.41 -2.85
N THR A 197 -17.18 22.55 -2.64
CA THR A 197 -17.85 23.84 -2.81
C THR A 197 -18.58 23.77 -4.15
N GLN A 198 -19.90 23.89 -4.16
CA GLN A 198 -20.68 23.92 -5.39
C GLN A 198 -19.93 24.81 -6.37
N LEU A 199 -19.52 24.26 -7.52
CA LEU A 199 -18.88 25.05 -8.56
C LEU A 199 -19.83 26.22 -8.82
N SER A 200 -19.41 27.43 -8.48
CA SER A 200 -20.21 28.62 -8.72
C SER A 200 -20.58 28.61 -10.19
N THR A 201 -21.87 28.57 -10.50
CA THR A 201 -22.48 28.34 -11.81
C THR A 201 -22.10 29.38 -12.89
N HIS A 202 -21.17 30.27 -12.58
CA HIS A 202 -20.75 31.41 -13.40
C HIS A 202 -19.65 31.08 -14.42
N TYR A 203 -19.07 29.87 -14.38
CA TYR A 203 -17.94 29.51 -15.26
C TYR A 203 -18.12 28.18 -16.01
N CYS A 204 -19.29 27.90 -16.57
CA CYS A 204 -19.41 27.04 -17.77
C CYS A 204 -20.84 27.02 -18.32
N PRO A 205 -21.15 27.66 -19.47
CA PRO A 205 -22.46 27.52 -20.10
C PRO A 205 -22.77 26.08 -20.57
N LEU A 206 -21.76 25.20 -20.63
CA LEU A 206 -21.87 23.83 -21.16
C LEU A 206 -22.24 22.78 -20.10
N LEU A 207 -22.34 23.13 -18.81
CA LEU A 207 -22.67 22.20 -17.73
C LEU A 207 -24.12 22.31 -17.22
N GLN A 208 -24.98 23.09 -17.89
CA GLN A 208 -26.41 23.22 -17.52
C GLN A 208 -27.29 22.01 -17.92
N GLY A 209 -26.69 20.91 -18.40
CA GLY A 209 -27.37 19.66 -18.70
C GLY A 209 -26.90 18.53 -17.79
N LYS A 210 -27.69 18.23 -16.74
CA LYS A 210 -27.70 17.01 -15.92
C LYS A 210 -26.45 16.11 -15.98
N LEU A 211 -25.49 16.33 -15.07
CA LEU A 211 -24.66 15.23 -14.56
C LEU A 211 -25.22 14.79 -13.20
N ALA A 212 -26.18 13.87 -13.23
CA ALA A 212 -26.42 12.97 -12.10
C ALA A 212 -25.50 11.76 -12.31
N TRP A 213 -24.60 11.50 -11.37
CA TRP A 213 -23.87 10.24 -11.31
C TRP A 213 -24.89 9.12 -11.06
N PRO A 214 -24.96 8.05 -11.88
CA PRO A 214 -25.87 6.96 -11.61
C PRO A 214 -25.41 6.20 -10.36
N ASN A 215 -26.27 6.17 -9.34
CA ASN A 215 -26.16 5.21 -8.25
C ASN A 215 -26.27 3.81 -8.85
N ASN A 216 -25.24 2.99 -8.71
CA ASN A 216 -25.30 1.56 -9.02
C ASN A 216 -26.19 0.87 -7.99
N ALA A 217 -27.51 0.89 -8.22
CA ALA A 217 -28.42 -0.11 -7.69
C ALA A 217 -28.58 -1.19 -8.78
N ILE A 218 -28.06 -2.38 -8.50
CA ILE A 218 -28.26 -3.56 -9.33
C ILE A 218 -29.66 -4.08 -8.97
N ASP A 219 -30.66 -3.83 -9.80
CA ASP A 219 -31.95 -4.51 -9.71
C ASP A 219 -31.80 -5.91 -10.35
N GLU A 220 -32.00 -6.96 -9.55
CA GLU A 220 -32.16 -8.34 -10.05
C GLU A 220 -33.56 -8.53 -10.67
N PRO A 221 -33.69 -9.17 -11.84
CA PRO A 221 -34.99 -9.51 -12.40
C PRO A 221 -35.55 -10.80 -11.79
N ARG A 222 -36.86 -10.80 -11.52
CA ARG A 222 -37.67 -11.97 -11.17
C ARG A 222 -37.85 -12.93 -12.33
#